data_AF-A0A2E4LJ57-F1
#
_entry.id   AF-A0A2E4LJ57-F1
#
_cell.length_a   1.000
_cell.length_b   1.000
_cell.length_c   1.000
_cell.angle_alpha   90.00
_cell.angle_beta   90.00
_cell.angle_gamma   90.00
#
_symmetry.space_group_name_H-M   'P 1'
#
loop_
_entity.id
_entity.type
_entity.pdbx_description
1 polymer ?
#
loop_
_entity_poly.entity_id
_entity_poly.type
_entity_poly.pdbx_seq_one_letter_code
_entity_poly.pdbx_strand_id
1 'polypeptide(L)'
;MRPLLLLNLMLFSVISYAQDSARQGELDARILSIYHGLADIPPFATQIFCELPPTRNQDGMPVVFSVQVDSETITPNAFAVGLSSGETVTPLCATLRPAVESLEQRTVLLIGAFSPDDSVPVSVEIVEQLEDVNGLSLLGLKSENVTSLTAGPSLVLAERFKPSNSGLQGECPEKTEQAVFMTWDGGVTGPKGADLAEEQRTAVSVLLQDGTSVNPLSLADDDPPPGPTDNHIIACIAEKSPALSVNVSAGYFHDPGDDANPDTRIDISPKIN
;
A
#
# COMPACT_ATOMS: atom_id res chain seq x y z
N MET A 1 44.56 -56.73 -26.33
CA MET A 1 43.34 -55.89 -26.28
C MET A 1 43.27 -55.26 -24.90
N ARG A 2 43.48 -53.95 -24.82
CA ARG A 2 43.47 -53.15 -23.58
C ARG A 2 42.04 -52.68 -23.29
N PRO A 3 41.50 -52.79 -22.07
CA PRO A 3 40.32 -52.03 -21.70
C PRO A 3 40.75 -50.67 -21.12
N LEU A 4 40.21 -49.58 -21.70
CA LEU A 4 40.27 -48.23 -21.17
C LEU A 4 39.44 -48.16 -19.88
N LEU A 5 40.05 -47.75 -18.76
CA LEU A 5 39.34 -47.39 -17.53
C LEU A 5 39.13 -45.87 -17.56
N LEU A 6 37.89 -45.42 -17.75
CA LEU A 6 37.49 -44.01 -17.63
C LEU A 6 37.28 -43.68 -16.14
N LEU A 7 38.15 -42.83 -15.60
CA LEU A 7 38.05 -42.30 -14.24
C LEU A 7 37.16 -41.05 -14.27
N ASN A 8 35.90 -41.17 -13.82
CA ASN A 8 34.99 -40.05 -13.67
C ASN A 8 35.37 -39.22 -12.43
N LEU A 9 35.76 -37.98 -12.67
CA LEU A 9 36.07 -36.96 -11.66
C LEU A 9 34.75 -36.37 -11.15
N MET A 10 34.23 -36.85 -10.01
CA MET A 10 33.11 -36.22 -9.32
C MET A 10 33.61 -34.96 -8.59
N LEU A 11 33.39 -33.80 -9.20
CA LEU A 11 33.52 -32.49 -8.55
C LEU A 11 32.35 -32.33 -7.57
N PHE A 12 32.63 -32.38 -6.28
CA PHE A 12 31.68 -32.00 -5.24
C PHE A 12 31.48 -30.48 -5.27
N SER A 13 30.38 -30.01 -5.85
CA SER A 13 29.93 -28.64 -5.68
C SER A 13 29.51 -28.44 -4.23
N VAL A 14 30.30 -27.67 -3.48
CA VAL A 14 29.93 -27.17 -2.16
C VAL A 14 28.80 -26.18 -2.38
N ILE A 15 27.57 -26.58 -2.02
CA ILE A 15 26.37 -25.77 -2.22
C ILE A 15 26.43 -24.58 -1.25
N SER A 16 26.46 -23.38 -1.83
CA SER A 16 26.44 -22.10 -1.11
C SER A 16 25.03 -21.81 -0.59
N TYR A 17 24.59 -22.54 0.44
CA TYR A 17 23.29 -22.29 1.09
C TYR A 17 23.21 -20.94 1.81
N ALA A 18 24.35 -20.29 2.05
CA ALA A 18 24.41 -18.98 2.71
C ALA A 18 24.15 -17.80 1.76
N GLN A 19 24.39 -17.96 0.46
CA GLN A 19 24.13 -16.90 -0.53
C GLN A 19 22.68 -16.86 -1.01
N ASP A 20 21.97 -17.99 -0.95
CA ASP A 20 20.57 -18.08 -1.36
C ASP A 20 19.64 -17.40 -0.33
N SER A 21 19.95 -17.54 0.97
CA SER A 21 19.24 -16.85 2.04
C SER A 21 19.52 -15.34 2.06
N ALA A 22 20.69 -14.89 1.59
CA ALA A 22 21.02 -13.47 1.50
C ALA A 22 20.42 -12.82 0.23
N ARG A 23 20.15 -13.59 -0.82
CA ARG A 23 19.42 -13.16 -2.03
C ARG A 23 17.91 -13.20 -1.88
N GLN A 24 17.37 -14.06 -1.02
CA GLN A 24 15.94 -14.06 -0.67
C GLN A 24 15.53 -12.90 0.26
N GLY A 25 16.50 -12.10 0.74
CA GLY A 25 16.27 -10.92 1.59
C GLY A 25 16.40 -9.58 0.87
N GLU A 26 16.61 -9.59 -0.45
CA GLU A 26 16.45 -8.41 -1.31
C GLU A 26 14.96 -8.36 -1.67
N LEU A 27 14.18 -7.56 -0.93
CA LEU A 27 12.75 -7.41 -1.17
C LEU A 27 12.57 -6.82 -2.57
N ASP A 28 12.20 -7.64 -3.56
CA ASP A 28 11.86 -7.12 -4.90
C ASP A 28 10.78 -6.04 -4.75
N ALA A 29 11.20 -4.79 -4.99
CA ALA A 29 10.31 -3.66 -5.04
C ALA A 29 9.25 -3.93 -6.11
N ARG A 30 7.99 -3.68 -5.79
CA ARG A 30 6.87 -3.90 -6.70
C ARG A 30 5.73 -2.96 -6.39
N ILE A 31 4.88 -2.76 -7.39
CA ILE A 31 3.56 -2.16 -7.20
C ILE A 31 2.67 -3.23 -6.56
N LEU A 32 2.16 -2.94 -5.36
CA LEU A 32 1.20 -3.79 -4.64
C LEU A 32 -0.22 -3.58 -5.16
N SER A 33 -0.57 -2.33 -5.46
CA SER A 33 -1.90 -1.99 -5.96
C SER A 33 -1.89 -0.72 -6.80
N ILE A 34 -2.84 -0.66 -7.73
CA ILE A 34 -3.26 0.54 -8.43
C ILE A 34 -4.77 0.59 -8.25
N TYR A 35 -5.30 1.64 -7.64
CA TYR A 35 -6.74 1.77 -7.47
C TYR A 35 -7.23 3.03 -8.16
N HIS A 36 -8.15 2.90 -9.13
CA HIS A 36 -8.93 4.04 -9.64
C HIS A 36 -9.92 4.46 -8.55
N GLY A 37 -9.44 5.19 -7.55
CA GLY A 37 -10.12 5.36 -6.26
C GLY A 37 -11.16 6.47 -6.21
N LEU A 38 -11.12 7.45 -7.12
CA LEU A 38 -12.21 8.41 -7.29
C LEU A 38 -12.16 9.04 -8.68
N ALA A 39 -13.28 9.01 -9.39
CA ALA A 39 -13.48 9.77 -10.62
C ALA A 39 -13.99 11.19 -10.32
N ASP A 40 -13.63 12.16 -11.15
CA ASP A 40 -14.09 13.55 -11.03
C ASP A 40 -13.86 14.15 -9.62
N ILE A 41 -12.62 14.06 -9.13
CA ILE A 41 -12.24 14.60 -7.83
C ILE A 41 -12.59 16.10 -7.71
N PRO A 42 -12.90 16.60 -6.50
CA PRO A 42 -13.14 18.02 -6.30
C PRO A 42 -11.98 18.85 -6.85
N PRO A 43 -12.23 19.90 -7.67
CA PRO A 43 -11.15 20.61 -8.34
C PRO A 43 -10.09 21.20 -7.40
N PHE A 44 -10.46 21.50 -6.16
CA PHE A 44 -9.56 22.03 -5.14
C PHE A 44 -8.55 20.98 -4.62
N ALA A 45 -8.75 19.69 -4.90
CA ALA A 45 -7.81 18.63 -4.54
C ALA A 45 -6.43 18.84 -5.20
N THR A 46 -6.38 19.33 -6.44
CA THR A 46 -5.10 19.68 -7.11
C THR A 46 -4.35 20.79 -6.40
N GLN A 47 -5.07 21.70 -5.76
CA GLN A 47 -4.47 22.77 -4.96
C GLN A 47 -3.97 22.26 -3.61
N ILE A 48 -4.75 21.42 -2.93
CA ILE A 48 -4.39 20.85 -1.62
C ILE A 48 -3.18 19.93 -1.73
N PHE A 49 -3.20 18.99 -2.67
CA PHE A 49 -2.23 17.91 -2.71
C PHE A 49 -0.97 18.25 -3.53
N CYS A 50 -1.13 19.11 -4.54
CA CYS A 50 -0.10 19.34 -5.56
C CYS A 50 0.29 20.80 -5.75
N GLU A 51 -0.32 21.73 -4.99
CA GLU A 51 -0.06 23.17 -5.11
C GLU A 51 -0.32 23.72 -6.52
N LEU A 52 -1.21 23.07 -7.27
CA LEU A 52 -1.62 23.44 -8.63
C LEU A 52 -2.96 24.21 -8.61
N PRO A 53 -3.26 25.01 -9.65
CA PRO A 53 -4.58 25.62 -9.80
C PRO A 53 -5.71 24.58 -9.78
N PRO A 54 -6.91 24.92 -9.27
CA PRO A 54 -8.05 24.02 -9.29
C PRO A 54 -8.37 23.54 -10.70
N THR A 55 -8.37 22.23 -10.91
CA THR A 55 -8.53 21.61 -12.23
C THR A 55 -9.68 20.60 -12.22
N ARG A 56 -10.53 20.65 -13.25
CA ARG A 56 -11.70 19.76 -13.39
C ARG A 56 -11.35 18.50 -14.19
N ASN A 57 -12.24 17.52 -14.16
CA ASN A 57 -12.15 16.28 -14.94
C ASN A 57 -10.83 15.55 -14.64
N GLN A 58 -10.50 15.46 -13.35
CA GLN A 58 -9.34 14.76 -12.84
C GLN A 58 -9.82 13.62 -11.97
N ASP A 59 -9.10 12.51 -12.00
CA ASP A 59 -9.34 11.35 -11.16
C ASP A 59 -8.21 11.25 -10.13
N GLY A 60 -8.51 10.62 -9.00
CA GLY A 60 -7.54 10.25 -7.97
C GLY A 60 -7.23 8.77 -8.07
N MET A 61 -5.95 8.44 -8.26
CA MET A 61 -5.50 7.06 -8.43
C MET A 61 -4.29 6.75 -7.54
N PRO A 62 -4.50 6.26 -6.31
CA PRO A 62 -3.41 5.81 -5.45
C PRO A 62 -2.69 4.58 -6.04
N VAL A 63 -1.36 4.63 -5.97
CA VAL A 63 -0.45 3.55 -6.34
C VAL A 63 0.36 3.17 -5.11
N VAL A 64 0.16 1.95 -4.60
CA VAL A 64 0.81 1.46 -3.38
C VAL A 64 2.02 0.61 -3.74
N PHE A 65 3.17 0.91 -3.14
CA PHE A 65 4.44 0.19 -3.33
C PHE A 65 4.78 -0.72 -2.14
N SER A 66 5.53 -1.80 -2.41
CA SER A 66 6.04 -2.69 -1.35
C SER A 66 7.17 -2.07 -0.50
N VAL A 67 7.67 -0.91 -0.93
CA VAL A 67 8.75 -0.12 -0.32
C VAL A 67 8.28 1.31 -0.06
N GLN A 68 8.95 2.03 0.84
CA GLN A 68 8.75 3.47 0.97
C GLN A 68 9.48 4.19 -0.16
N VAL A 69 8.82 5.15 -0.78
CA VAL A 69 9.27 5.94 -1.93
C VAL A 69 9.95 7.21 -1.42
N ASP A 70 11.10 7.55 -2.00
CA ASP A 70 11.75 8.83 -1.72
C ASP A 70 10.94 9.97 -2.35
N SER A 71 10.35 10.80 -1.47
CA SER A 71 9.55 11.96 -1.84
C SER A 71 10.27 12.95 -2.79
N GLU A 72 11.60 13.04 -2.72
CA GLU A 72 12.39 13.98 -3.54
C GLU A 72 12.49 13.53 -5.01
N THR A 73 12.24 12.24 -5.28
CA THR A 73 12.33 11.66 -6.63
C THR A 73 10.97 11.60 -7.34
N ILE A 74 9.87 11.92 -6.65
CA ILE A 74 8.52 11.83 -7.22
C ILE A 74 8.30 12.99 -8.18
N THR A 75 8.08 12.64 -9.45
CA THR A 75 7.60 13.58 -10.47
C THR A 75 6.46 12.94 -11.27
N PRO A 76 5.52 13.73 -11.82
CA PRO A 76 4.45 13.16 -12.63
C PRO A 76 4.96 12.37 -13.84
N ASN A 77 6.07 12.82 -14.46
CA ASN A 77 6.67 12.19 -15.62
C ASN A 77 7.27 10.80 -15.33
N ALA A 78 7.56 10.49 -14.07
CA ALA A 78 7.99 9.15 -13.70
C ALA A 78 6.90 8.09 -13.92
N PHE A 79 5.64 8.49 -14.07
CA PHE A 79 4.49 7.59 -14.19
C PHE A 79 3.85 7.68 -15.58
N ALA A 80 3.59 6.50 -16.15
CA ALA A 80 2.79 6.33 -17.35
C ALA A 80 1.55 5.51 -17.02
N VAL A 81 0.36 6.11 -17.21
CA VAL A 81 -0.93 5.43 -17.00
C VAL A 81 -1.45 4.96 -18.34
N GLY A 82 -1.59 3.65 -18.50
CA GLY A 82 -2.19 3.05 -19.70
C GLY A 82 -3.71 3.03 -19.57
N LEU A 83 -4.40 3.40 -20.64
CA LEU A 83 -5.85 3.45 -20.73
C LEU A 83 -6.40 2.30 -21.57
N SER A 84 -7.65 1.89 -21.32
CA SER A 84 -8.35 0.86 -22.10
C SER A 84 -8.53 1.25 -23.58
N SER A 85 -8.44 2.54 -23.91
CA SER A 85 -8.40 3.05 -25.29
C SER A 85 -7.10 2.73 -26.04
N GLY A 86 -6.05 2.31 -25.32
CA GLY A 86 -4.69 2.13 -25.83
C GLY A 86 -3.81 3.39 -25.75
N GLU A 87 -4.35 4.50 -25.23
CA GLU A 87 -3.58 5.71 -24.94
C GLU A 87 -2.75 5.55 -23.66
N THR A 88 -1.61 6.25 -23.60
CA THR A 88 -0.81 6.41 -22.38
C THR A 88 -0.85 7.86 -21.95
N VAL A 89 -1.20 8.10 -20.69
CA VAL A 89 -1.34 9.43 -20.11
C VAL A 89 -0.29 9.62 -19.01
N THR A 90 0.38 10.78 -19.04
CA THR A 90 1.18 11.25 -17.91
C THR A 90 0.27 11.96 -16.91
N PRO A 91 0.32 11.62 -15.60
CA PRO A 91 -0.44 12.32 -14.58
C PRO A 91 -0.18 13.84 -14.60
N LEU A 92 -1.20 14.62 -14.21
CA LEU A 92 -1.03 16.04 -13.93
C LEU A 92 -0.20 16.26 -12.65
N CYS A 93 -0.34 15.36 -11.68
CA CYS A 93 0.36 15.38 -10.41
C CYS A 93 0.65 13.96 -9.90
N ALA A 94 1.77 13.81 -9.19
CA ALA A 94 2.11 12.66 -8.37
C ALA A 94 2.60 13.19 -7.01
N THR A 95 2.08 12.64 -5.90
CA THR A 95 2.36 13.15 -4.55
C THR A 95 2.18 12.05 -3.51
N LEU A 96 2.90 12.13 -2.38
CA LEU A 96 2.66 11.27 -1.22
C LEU A 96 1.49 11.76 -0.37
N ARG A 97 1.00 12.99 -0.56
CA ARG A 97 -0.09 13.51 0.27
C ARG A 97 -1.40 12.74 -0.02
N PRO A 98 -2.19 12.39 1.02
CA PRO A 98 -1.97 12.69 2.44
C PRO A 98 -0.95 11.81 3.20
N ALA A 99 -0.64 10.60 2.73
CA ALA A 99 0.28 9.60 3.32
C ALA A 99 1.77 10.03 3.37
N VAL A 100 2.09 11.09 4.11
CA VAL A 100 3.44 11.68 4.21
C VAL A 100 4.19 11.28 5.47
N GLU A 101 3.54 10.64 6.43
CA GLU A 101 4.17 10.29 7.69
C GLU A 101 5.23 9.19 7.51
N SER A 102 6.20 9.12 8.43
CA SER A 102 7.44 8.37 8.23
C SER A 102 7.26 6.86 7.97
N LEU A 103 6.11 6.27 8.30
CA LEU A 103 5.83 4.85 8.07
C LEU A 103 4.92 4.60 6.85
N GLU A 104 4.39 5.66 6.23
CA GLU A 104 3.28 5.63 5.28
C GLU A 104 3.67 6.03 3.85
N GLN A 105 4.92 6.44 3.64
CA GLN A 105 5.44 6.97 2.36
C GLN A 105 5.53 5.90 1.25
N ARG A 106 4.50 5.09 1.05
CA ARG A 106 4.40 3.95 0.13
C ARG A 106 3.29 4.17 -0.88
N THR A 107 2.40 5.13 -0.64
CA THR A 107 1.27 5.44 -1.51
C THR A 107 1.56 6.72 -2.26
N VAL A 108 1.74 6.61 -3.58
CA VAL A 108 1.77 7.79 -4.45
C VAL A 108 0.38 8.00 -5.01
N LEU A 109 -0.26 9.12 -4.65
CA LEU A 109 -1.49 9.57 -5.28
C LEU A 109 -1.18 10.19 -6.64
N LEU A 110 -1.67 9.56 -7.71
CA LEU A 110 -1.68 10.14 -9.04
C LEU A 110 -2.98 10.92 -9.25
N ILE A 111 -2.86 12.13 -9.79
CA ILE A 111 -4.00 12.93 -10.23
C ILE A 111 -3.86 13.20 -11.72
N GLY A 112 -4.90 12.88 -12.50
CA GLY A 112 -4.88 13.03 -13.97
C GLY A 112 -6.22 12.68 -14.60
N ALA A 113 -6.36 12.92 -15.90
CA ALA A 113 -7.53 12.50 -16.66
C ALA A 113 -7.39 11.02 -17.06
N PHE A 114 -7.79 10.11 -16.18
CA PHE A 114 -7.59 8.67 -16.35
C PHE A 114 -8.83 7.94 -16.87
N SER A 115 -10.01 8.57 -16.78
CA SER A 115 -11.25 8.07 -17.40
C SER A 115 -11.94 9.09 -18.32
N PRO A 116 -11.29 9.54 -19.41
CA PRO A 116 -11.99 10.31 -20.43
C PRO A 116 -13.02 9.43 -21.18
N ASP A 117 -14.20 9.98 -21.41
CA ASP A 117 -15.33 9.29 -22.05
C ASP A 117 -15.65 7.94 -21.35
N ASP A 118 -15.59 6.82 -22.09
CA ASP A 118 -15.80 5.46 -21.57
C ASP A 118 -14.47 4.72 -21.26
N SER A 119 -13.33 5.42 -21.33
CA SER A 119 -12.03 4.82 -21.06
C SER A 119 -11.77 4.68 -19.56
N VAL A 120 -10.99 3.68 -19.17
CA VAL A 120 -10.56 3.47 -17.78
C VAL A 120 -9.04 3.20 -17.71
N PRO A 121 -8.39 3.49 -16.57
CA PRO A 121 -7.00 3.08 -16.38
C PRO A 121 -6.91 1.55 -16.31
N VAL A 122 -5.90 0.99 -16.99
CA VAL A 122 -5.65 -0.47 -17.05
C VAL A 122 -4.22 -0.84 -16.67
N SER A 123 -3.31 0.13 -16.55
CA SER A 123 -1.95 -0.13 -16.09
C SER A 123 -1.26 1.12 -15.57
N VAL A 124 -0.26 0.92 -14.71
CA VAL A 124 0.74 1.94 -14.38
C VAL A 124 2.12 1.35 -14.62
N GLU A 125 2.99 2.14 -15.24
CA GLU A 125 4.41 1.86 -15.44
C GLU A 125 5.26 3.02 -14.94
N ILE A 126 6.38 2.71 -14.29
CA ILE A 126 7.40 3.67 -13.90
C ILE A 126 8.39 3.82 -15.06
N VAL A 127 8.38 4.98 -15.72
CA VAL A 127 9.08 5.22 -17.00
C VAL A 127 10.25 6.20 -16.92
N GLU A 128 10.36 6.95 -15.81
CA GLU A 128 11.53 7.78 -15.50
C GLU A 128 12.04 7.49 -14.07
N GLN A 129 12.98 8.31 -13.59
CA GLN A 129 13.60 8.13 -12.27
C GLN A 129 12.54 8.23 -11.17
N LEU A 130 12.49 7.20 -10.34
CA LEU A 130 11.78 7.10 -9.07
C LEU A 130 12.60 6.16 -8.19
N GLU A 131 12.78 6.50 -6.92
CA GLU A 131 13.61 5.72 -5.99
C GLU A 131 12.85 5.39 -4.71
N ASP A 132 13.26 4.31 -4.05
CA ASP A 132 12.90 4.06 -2.66
C ASP A 132 13.75 4.93 -1.71
N VAL A 133 13.39 4.98 -0.43
CA VAL A 133 14.12 5.74 0.60
C VAL A 133 15.58 5.27 0.83
N ASN A 134 15.99 4.15 0.23
CA ASN A 134 17.37 3.63 0.27
C ASN A 134 18.15 3.93 -1.02
N GLY A 135 17.55 4.64 -1.99
CA GLY A 135 18.14 4.95 -3.30
C GLY A 135 18.06 3.80 -4.31
N LEU A 136 17.22 2.78 -4.08
CA LEU A 136 16.95 1.73 -5.06
C LEU A 136 16.01 2.26 -6.14
N SER A 137 16.40 2.14 -7.40
CA SER A 137 15.56 2.55 -8.52
C SER A 137 14.32 1.67 -8.67
N LEU A 138 13.17 2.32 -8.87
CA LEU A 138 11.87 1.73 -9.17
C LEU A 138 11.52 1.78 -10.67
N LEU A 139 12.45 2.24 -11.51
CA LEU A 139 12.27 2.35 -12.96
C LEU A 139 11.96 0.97 -13.57
N GLY A 140 10.94 0.93 -14.42
CA GLY A 140 10.50 -0.28 -15.12
C GLY A 140 9.53 -1.15 -14.32
N LEU A 141 9.17 -0.79 -13.08
CA LEU A 141 8.05 -1.43 -12.40
C LEU A 141 6.75 -1.16 -13.16
N LYS A 142 5.98 -2.23 -13.38
CA LYS A 142 4.71 -2.18 -14.10
C LYS A 142 3.70 -3.09 -13.42
N SER A 143 2.45 -2.65 -13.38
CA SER A 143 1.31 -3.51 -13.06
C SER A 143 0.14 -3.21 -14.01
N GLU A 144 -0.57 -4.26 -14.39
CA GLU A 144 -1.79 -4.22 -15.21
C GLU A 144 -3.04 -4.61 -14.39
N ASN A 145 -2.85 -4.79 -13.07
CA ASN A 145 -3.94 -5.09 -12.15
C ASN A 145 -4.43 -3.78 -11.51
N VAL A 146 -5.46 -3.19 -12.09
CA VAL A 146 -6.11 -1.97 -11.60
C VAL A 146 -7.42 -2.31 -10.94
N THR A 147 -7.56 -1.97 -9.66
CA THR A 147 -8.83 -2.04 -8.94
C THR A 147 -9.79 -0.99 -9.53
N SER A 148 -11.01 -1.41 -9.88
CA SER A 148 -12.04 -0.54 -10.46
C SER A 148 -12.71 0.33 -9.41
N LEU A 149 -13.13 1.54 -9.76
CA LEU A 149 -13.90 2.47 -8.90
C LEU A 149 -14.92 1.78 -7.99
N THR A 150 -15.81 0.96 -8.54
CA THR A 150 -16.93 0.37 -7.79
C THR A 150 -16.55 -0.85 -6.94
N ALA A 151 -15.27 -1.19 -6.83
CA ALA A 151 -14.83 -2.36 -6.06
C ALA A 151 -14.80 -2.09 -4.55
N GLY A 152 -14.64 -0.82 -4.16
CA GLY A 152 -14.37 -0.42 -2.79
C GLY A 152 -12.93 -0.73 -2.35
N PRO A 153 -12.48 -0.16 -1.22
CA PRO A 153 -11.10 -0.27 -0.78
C PRO A 153 -10.82 -1.65 -0.18
N SER A 154 -9.61 -2.18 -0.37
CA SER A 154 -9.16 -3.47 0.18
C SER A 154 -7.77 -3.37 0.81
N LEU A 155 -7.48 -4.24 1.78
CA LEU A 155 -6.14 -4.33 2.37
C LEU A 155 -5.13 -4.91 1.37
N VAL A 156 -3.97 -4.26 1.27
CA VAL A 156 -2.88 -4.66 0.34
C VAL A 156 -1.54 -4.88 1.04
N LEU A 157 -1.36 -4.33 2.24
CA LEU A 157 -0.19 -4.56 3.07
C LEU A 157 -0.58 -4.49 4.55
N ALA A 158 0.00 -5.39 5.35
CA ALA A 158 -0.06 -5.30 6.79
C ALA A 158 1.30 -5.60 7.40
N GLU A 159 1.74 -4.73 8.30
CA GLU A 159 3.05 -4.80 8.93
C GLU A 159 2.90 -4.68 10.45
N ARG A 160 3.56 -5.58 11.19
CA ARG A 160 3.55 -5.55 12.66
C ARG A 160 4.78 -4.81 13.18
N PHE A 161 4.55 -3.86 14.07
CA PHE A 161 5.56 -3.09 14.76
C PHE A 161 5.42 -3.16 16.28
N LYS A 162 6.51 -2.82 16.99
CA LYS A 162 6.42 -2.51 18.42
C LYS A 162 5.78 -1.12 18.58
N PRO A 163 4.95 -0.90 19.61
CA PRO A 163 4.35 0.42 19.87
C PRO A 163 5.39 1.52 20.10
N SER A 164 6.61 1.15 20.52
CA SER A 164 7.72 2.07 20.76
C SER A 164 8.49 2.48 19.49
N ASN A 165 8.15 1.95 18.31
CA ASN A 165 8.87 2.29 17.08
C ASN A 165 8.74 3.78 16.75
N SER A 166 9.79 4.36 16.16
CA SER A 166 9.74 5.73 15.64
C SER A 166 8.61 5.86 14.61
N GLY A 167 7.80 6.92 14.71
CA GLY A 167 6.62 7.12 13.87
C GLY A 167 5.34 6.52 14.44
N LEU A 168 5.36 5.97 15.66
CA LEU A 168 4.18 5.43 16.37
C LEU A 168 3.93 6.09 17.73
N GLN A 169 4.70 7.13 18.06
CA GLN A 169 4.63 7.77 19.37
C GLN A 169 3.30 8.51 19.55
N GLY A 170 2.42 7.96 20.39
CA GLY A 170 1.16 8.61 20.74
C GLY A 170 -0.05 8.11 19.97
N GLU A 171 0.15 7.31 18.91
CA GLU A 171 -0.93 6.75 18.10
C GLU A 171 -1.78 5.76 18.91
N CYS A 172 -1.13 4.83 19.59
CA CYS A 172 -1.81 3.75 20.30
C CYS A 172 -1.90 4.01 21.81
N PRO A 173 -2.98 3.54 22.49
CA PRO A 173 -3.10 3.59 23.95
C PRO A 173 -1.96 2.85 24.67
N GLU A 174 -1.61 3.27 25.89
CA GLU A 174 -0.48 2.69 26.67
C GLU A 174 -0.54 1.16 26.88
N LYS A 175 -1.74 0.57 26.87
CA LYS A 175 -1.96 -0.88 27.02
C LYS A 175 -1.68 -1.70 25.74
N THR A 176 -1.20 -1.05 24.68
CA THR A 176 -0.89 -1.70 23.40
C THR A 176 0.43 -2.46 23.51
N GLU A 177 0.44 -3.71 23.06
CA GLU A 177 1.63 -4.59 23.05
C GLU A 177 2.23 -4.74 21.64
N GLN A 178 1.41 -4.58 20.60
CA GLN A 178 1.84 -4.55 19.20
C GLN A 178 0.91 -3.66 18.37
N ALA A 179 1.47 -2.98 17.38
CA ALA A 179 0.73 -2.18 16.42
C ALA A 179 0.75 -2.89 15.06
N VAL A 180 -0.42 -3.03 14.43
CA VAL A 180 -0.53 -3.56 13.07
C VAL A 180 -0.88 -2.38 12.17
N PHE A 181 0.08 -1.93 11.37
CA PHE A 181 -0.16 -0.99 10.28
C PHE A 181 -0.89 -1.72 9.17
N MET A 182 -2.02 -1.16 8.74
CA MET A 182 -2.85 -1.67 7.66
C MET A 182 -2.84 -0.63 6.54
N THR A 183 -2.29 -0.98 5.39
CA THR A 183 -2.37 -0.17 4.18
C THR A 183 -3.49 -0.68 3.29
N TRP A 184 -4.43 0.19 2.99
CA TRP A 184 -5.52 -0.01 2.03
C TRP A 184 -5.06 0.38 0.62
N ASP A 185 -5.69 -0.13 -0.43
CA ASP A 185 -5.37 0.29 -1.80
C ASP A 185 -5.82 1.71 -2.15
N GLY A 186 -6.78 2.27 -1.39
CA GLY A 186 -7.18 3.67 -1.47
C GLY A 186 -7.50 4.25 -0.11
N GLY A 187 -7.74 5.57 -0.06
CA GLY A 187 -8.09 6.26 1.18
C GLY A 187 -9.34 5.67 1.79
N VAL A 188 -9.42 5.62 3.12
CA VAL A 188 -10.54 4.98 3.83
C VAL A 188 -11.19 5.90 4.85
N THR A 189 -12.49 5.73 5.01
CA THR A 189 -13.35 6.39 6.00
C THR A 189 -14.44 5.42 6.47
N GLY A 190 -15.25 5.82 7.45
CA GLY A 190 -16.56 5.23 7.69
C GLY A 190 -17.59 5.67 6.64
N PRO A 191 -18.81 5.11 6.66
CA PRO A 191 -19.85 5.42 5.68
C PRO A 191 -20.08 6.92 5.51
N LYS A 192 -20.11 7.39 4.26
CA LYS A 192 -20.30 8.79 3.85
C LYS A 192 -19.22 9.74 4.36
N GLY A 193 -17.97 9.27 4.45
CA GLY A 193 -16.85 10.08 4.92
C GLY A 193 -16.89 10.36 6.41
N ALA A 194 -17.51 9.47 7.19
CA ALA A 194 -17.53 9.58 8.65
C ALA A 194 -16.18 9.13 9.24
N ASP A 195 -15.82 9.67 10.41
CA ASP A 195 -14.69 9.18 11.19
C ASP A 195 -14.85 7.69 11.51
N LEU A 196 -13.73 6.97 11.63
CA LEU A 196 -13.72 5.58 12.02
C LEU A 196 -14.14 5.43 13.48
N ALA A 197 -15.04 4.49 13.73
CA ALA A 197 -15.65 4.30 15.03
C ALA A 197 -15.69 2.83 15.44
N GLU A 198 -16.47 2.54 16.48
CA GLU A 198 -16.63 1.19 17.04
C GLU A 198 -17.10 0.15 16.01
N GLU A 199 -17.90 0.55 15.02
CA GLU A 199 -18.35 -0.33 13.95
C GLU A 199 -17.16 -0.82 13.10
N GLN A 200 -16.27 0.09 12.70
CA GLN A 200 -15.05 -0.25 11.96
C GLN A 200 -14.07 -1.04 12.83
N ARG A 201 -13.86 -0.62 14.09
CA ARG A 201 -12.97 -1.33 15.03
C ARG A 201 -13.39 -2.79 15.23
N THR A 202 -14.69 -3.05 15.34
CA THR A 202 -15.21 -4.42 15.55
C THR A 202 -15.31 -5.24 14.27
N ALA A 203 -15.31 -4.60 13.10
CA ALA A 203 -15.20 -5.27 11.81
C ALA A 203 -13.78 -5.81 11.52
N VAL A 204 -12.76 -5.25 12.18
CA VAL A 204 -11.36 -5.72 12.11
C VAL A 204 -11.12 -6.85 13.11
N SER A 205 -10.59 -7.96 12.61
CA SER A 205 -10.21 -9.14 13.40
C SER A 205 -8.77 -9.56 13.09
N VAL A 206 -7.98 -9.79 14.13
CA VAL A 206 -6.57 -10.18 14.01
C VAL A 206 -6.38 -11.59 14.56
N LEU A 207 -5.85 -12.49 13.73
CA LEU A 207 -5.45 -13.83 14.13
C LEU A 207 -4.05 -13.79 14.76
N LEU A 208 -3.93 -14.31 15.97
CA LEU A 208 -2.69 -14.39 16.71
C LEU A 208 -2.05 -15.78 16.59
N GLN A 209 -0.76 -15.87 16.89
CA GLN A 209 0.02 -17.10 16.77
C GLN A 209 -0.43 -18.22 17.72
N ASP A 210 -1.06 -17.90 18.84
CA ASP A 210 -1.67 -18.89 19.75
C ASP A 210 -3.01 -19.44 19.24
N GLY A 211 -3.46 -19.01 18.06
CA GLY A 211 -4.71 -19.43 17.43
C GLY A 211 -5.93 -18.64 17.87
N THR A 212 -5.79 -17.66 18.77
CA THR A 212 -6.88 -16.77 19.15
C THR A 212 -7.10 -15.69 18.10
N SER A 213 -8.34 -15.19 18.03
CA SER A 213 -8.73 -14.08 17.17
C SER A 213 -9.27 -12.97 18.07
N VAL A 214 -8.78 -11.75 17.85
CA VAL A 214 -9.07 -10.58 18.69
C VAL A 214 -9.48 -9.38 17.84
N ASN A 215 -10.24 -8.47 18.42
CA ASN A 215 -10.46 -7.14 17.84
C ASN A 215 -9.41 -6.16 18.38
N PRO A 216 -8.99 -5.15 17.59
CA PRO A 216 -8.11 -4.10 18.08
C PRO A 216 -8.70 -3.33 19.28
N LEU A 217 -7.84 -2.81 20.15
CA LEU A 217 -8.21 -1.89 21.22
C LEU A 217 -8.77 -0.58 20.68
N SER A 218 -8.19 -0.10 19.59
CA SER A 218 -8.54 1.09 18.86
C SER A 218 -8.03 0.96 17.43
N LEU A 219 -8.64 1.72 16.53
CA LEU A 219 -8.03 2.12 15.27
C LEU A 219 -7.46 3.51 15.49
N ALA A 220 -6.16 3.67 15.28
CA ALA A 220 -5.44 4.94 15.36
C ALA A 220 -5.05 5.39 13.95
N ASP A 221 -4.47 6.59 13.86
CA ASP A 221 -4.15 7.23 12.58
C ASP A 221 -5.39 7.39 11.68
N ASP A 222 -6.50 7.78 12.31
CA ASP A 222 -7.69 8.24 11.60
C ASP A 222 -7.58 9.76 11.50
N ASP A 223 -6.75 10.23 10.55
CA ASP A 223 -6.49 11.64 10.22
C ASP A 223 -7.80 12.46 10.29
N PRO A 224 -8.10 13.12 11.41
CA PRO A 224 -9.47 13.57 11.63
C PRO A 224 -9.76 14.79 10.75
N PRO A 225 -11.03 14.98 10.34
CA PRO A 225 -11.45 16.15 9.60
C PRO A 225 -10.98 17.46 10.28
N PRO A 226 -10.60 18.51 9.53
CA PRO A 226 -10.84 18.69 8.10
C PRO A 226 -9.68 18.23 7.19
N GLY A 227 -8.73 17.44 7.71
CA GLY A 227 -7.67 16.84 6.89
C GLY A 227 -8.23 15.79 5.93
N PRO A 228 -7.63 15.60 4.74
CA PRO A 228 -7.93 14.45 3.90
C PRO A 228 -7.38 13.19 4.55
N THR A 229 -8.24 12.21 4.83
CA THR A 229 -7.80 10.90 5.34
C THR A 229 -6.95 10.19 4.30
N ASP A 230 -5.94 9.48 4.77
CA ASP A 230 -5.05 8.69 3.93
C ASP A 230 -5.53 7.22 3.85
N ASN A 231 -4.65 6.33 3.39
CA ASN A 231 -4.92 4.90 3.23
C ASN A 231 -4.23 4.02 4.28
N HIS A 232 -3.72 4.59 5.38
CA HIS A 232 -3.08 3.87 6.47
C HIS A 232 -3.97 3.92 7.71
N ILE A 233 -4.11 2.78 8.37
CA ILE A 233 -4.83 2.67 9.64
C ILE A 233 -4.04 1.79 10.57
N ILE A 234 -3.92 2.19 11.83
CA ILE A 234 -3.16 1.43 12.83
C ILE A 234 -4.14 0.68 13.74
N ALA A 235 -4.11 -0.65 13.69
CA ALA A 235 -4.79 -1.50 14.64
C ALA A 235 -3.92 -1.73 15.88
N CYS A 236 -4.30 -1.14 17.01
CA CYS A 236 -3.59 -1.27 18.29
C CYS A 236 -4.03 -2.54 19.02
N ILE A 237 -3.14 -3.51 19.25
CA ILE A 237 -3.47 -4.83 19.81
C ILE A 237 -2.94 -4.96 21.25
N ALA A 238 -3.76 -5.48 22.17
CA ALA A 238 -3.43 -5.61 23.60
C ALA A 238 -2.62 -6.86 23.92
N GLU A 239 -2.70 -7.86 23.05
CA GLU A 239 -2.17 -9.18 23.27
C GLU A 239 -0.69 -9.23 22.90
N LYS A 240 0.10 -10.00 23.66
CA LYS A 240 1.53 -10.23 23.38
C LYS A 240 1.78 -11.29 22.32
N SER A 241 0.78 -12.14 22.07
CA SER A 241 0.87 -13.22 21.09
C SER A 241 1.00 -12.62 19.70
N PRO A 242 2.05 -12.94 18.92
CA PRO A 242 2.33 -12.27 17.66
C PRO A 242 1.14 -12.33 16.67
N ALA A 243 0.73 -11.18 16.14
CA ALA A 243 -0.29 -11.08 15.09
C ALA A 243 0.23 -11.69 13.78
N LEU A 244 -0.59 -12.54 13.16
CA LEU A 244 -0.23 -13.31 11.96
C LEU A 244 -1.00 -12.90 10.71
N SER A 245 -2.30 -12.60 10.83
CA SER A 245 -3.12 -12.11 9.72
C SER A 245 -4.18 -11.17 10.23
N VAL A 246 -4.58 -10.20 9.41
CA VAL A 246 -5.71 -9.32 9.67
C VAL A 246 -6.82 -9.61 8.67
N ASN A 247 -8.06 -9.59 9.15
CA ASN A 247 -9.28 -9.75 8.37
C ASN A 247 -10.19 -8.56 8.66
N VAL A 248 -10.77 -7.98 7.62
CA VAL A 248 -11.78 -6.93 7.75
C VAL A 248 -13.04 -7.36 7.04
N SER A 249 -14.15 -7.28 7.77
CA SER A 249 -15.47 -7.65 7.25
C SER A 249 -15.93 -6.65 6.19
N ALA A 250 -16.66 -7.13 5.18
CA ALA A 250 -17.21 -6.28 4.13
C ALA A 250 -18.16 -5.20 4.68
N GLY A 251 -18.18 -4.02 4.03
CA GLY A 251 -19.22 -3.02 4.20
C GLY A 251 -19.01 -1.98 5.32
N TYR A 252 -17.81 -1.88 5.89
CA TYR A 252 -17.54 -1.02 7.06
C TYR A 252 -16.61 0.16 6.76
N PHE A 253 -15.66 -0.04 5.85
CA PHE A 253 -14.71 0.96 5.37
C PHE A 253 -15.13 1.39 3.97
N HIS A 254 -15.04 2.69 3.69
CA HIS A 254 -15.51 3.31 2.47
C HIS A 254 -14.41 4.17 1.86
N ASP A 255 -14.27 4.13 0.55
CA ASP A 255 -13.38 5.04 -0.17
C ASP A 255 -13.98 6.44 -0.32
N PRO A 256 -13.28 7.40 -0.94
CA PRO A 256 -13.81 8.75 -1.16
C PRO A 256 -15.07 8.81 -2.04
N GLY A 257 -15.36 7.77 -2.82
CA GLY A 257 -16.60 7.60 -3.59
C GLY A 257 -17.77 7.05 -2.78
N ASP A 258 -17.55 6.71 -1.51
CA ASP A 258 -18.48 6.00 -0.61
C ASP A 258 -18.72 4.52 -1.02
N ASP A 259 -17.85 3.95 -1.86
CA ASP A 259 -17.90 2.53 -2.21
C ASP A 259 -17.33 1.69 -1.07
N ALA A 260 -18.12 0.72 -0.61
CA ALA A 260 -17.80 -0.04 0.60
C ALA A 260 -16.82 -1.20 0.33
N ASN A 261 -15.94 -1.46 1.28
CA ASN A 261 -14.93 -2.51 1.18
C ASN A 261 -15.58 -3.91 1.01
N PRO A 262 -14.98 -4.81 0.21
CA PRO A 262 -15.30 -6.23 0.27
C PRO A 262 -14.68 -6.88 1.53
N ASP A 263 -14.98 -8.14 1.77
CA ASP A 263 -14.24 -8.94 2.75
C ASP A 263 -12.78 -9.04 2.29
N THR A 264 -11.85 -8.65 3.17
CA THR A 264 -10.43 -8.63 2.85
C THR A 264 -9.60 -9.24 3.97
N ARG A 265 -8.58 -10.02 3.59
CA ARG A 265 -7.68 -10.70 4.51
C ARG A 265 -6.28 -10.77 3.93
N ILE A 266 -5.29 -10.39 4.74
CA ILE A 266 -3.88 -10.46 4.38
C ILE A 266 -3.02 -10.94 5.55
N ASP A 267 -1.89 -11.55 5.21
CA ASP A 267 -0.87 -11.92 6.20
C ASP A 267 -0.12 -10.68 6.70
N ILE A 268 0.25 -10.70 7.97
CA ILE A 268 0.96 -9.61 8.62
C ILE A 268 2.45 -9.93 8.59
N SER A 269 3.22 -9.06 7.94
CA SER A 269 4.67 -9.16 7.88
C SER A 269 5.30 -8.59 9.16
N PRO A 270 6.18 -9.33 9.87
CA PRO A 270 6.85 -8.78 11.03
C PRO A 270 7.92 -7.78 10.61
N LYS A 271 7.83 -6.54 11.10
CA LYS A 271 8.95 -5.58 11.03
C LYS A 271 9.69 -5.62 12.35
N ILE A 272 10.79 -6.37 12.35
CA ILE A 272 11.68 -6.47 13.50
C ILE A 272 12.59 -5.24 13.48
N ASN A 273 12.13 -4.14 14.07
CA ASN A 273 13.02 -3.08 14.55
C ASN A 273 13.07 -3.16 16.09
#